data_AF-A0AAD5NNU0-F1
#
_entry.id   AF-A0AAD5NNU0-F1
#
_cell.length_a   1.000
_cell.length_b   1.000
_cell.length_c   1.000
_cell.angle_alpha   90.00
_cell.angle_beta   90.00
_cell.angle_gamma   90.00
#
_symmetry.space_group_name_H-M   'P 1'
#
loop_
_entity.id
_entity.type
_entity.pdbx_description
1 polymer ?
#
loop_
_entity_poly.entity_id
_entity_poly.type
_entity_poly.pdbx_seq_one_letter_code
_entity_poly.pdbx_strand_id
1 'polypeptide(L)'
;MALSPIDVFKSFDVDNICTLAKKFYSEDFSKNDTEDLRRQLSHYRFDVLACPEFQNLASLSELCQCLTEIKRSEHYTLIDKLIHLVLTLPVSTATIERASSAMKLVKTPLRNKMKDDFLTDCMVIYIEREIADITDLDSIIDEFDNVKPRKTKFK
;
A
#
# COMPACT_ATOMS: atom_id res chain seq x y z
N MET A 1 13.88 12.72 2.30
CA MET A 1 12.53 12.73 1.67
C MET A 1 12.13 14.19 1.48
N ALA A 2 11.61 14.59 0.32
CA ALA A 2 11.31 15.99 -0.02
C ALA A 2 10.27 16.66 0.91
N LEU A 3 9.50 15.86 1.65
CA LEU A 3 8.50 16.32 2.64
C LEU A 3 9.07 16.40 4.07
N SER A 4 10.35 16.05 4.29
CA SER A 4 10.91 16.02 5.62
C SER A 4 11.09 17.44 6.17
N PRO A 5 10.63 17.71 7.41
CA PRO A 5 10.84 19.02 8.04
C PRO A 5 12.30 19.25 8.47
N ILE A 6 13.12 18.20 8.45
CA ILE A 6 14.56 18.25 8.72
C ILE A 6 15.20 19.25 7.74
N ASP A 7 15.90 20.25 8.27
CA ASP A 7 16.49 21.39 7.54
C ASP A 7 15.51 22.42 6.94
N VAL A 8 14.38 22.71 7.60
CA VAL A 8 13.45 23.78 7.19
C VAL A 8 12.99 23.57 5.73
N PHE A 9 12.68 22.32 5.37
CA PHE A 9 12.16 22.03 4.05
C PHE A 9 13.09 22.47 2.89
N LYS A 10 14.42 22.52 3.10
CA LYS A 10 15.39 22.90 2.04
C LYS A 10 15.28 22.08 0.75
N SER A 11 14.77 20.85 0.84
CA SER A 11 14.52 19.95 -0.30
C SER A 11 13.05 19.90 -0.74
N PHE A 12 12.21 20.78 -0.20
CA PHE A 12 10.79 20.85 -0.53
C PHE A 12 10.59 21.53 -1.87
N ASP A 13 10.25 20.71 -2.84
CA ASP A 13 9.97 21.11 -4.20
C ASP A 13 8.58 20.59 -4.55
N VAL A 14 7.65 21.53 -4.73
CA VAL A 14 6.24 21.24 -5.03
C VAL A 14 6.11 20.43 -6.31
N ASP A 15 6.87 20.75 -7.35
CA ASP A 15 6.78 20.06 -8.64
C ASP A 15 7.37 18.66 -8.57
N ASN A 16 8.45 18.46 -7.83
CA ASN A 16 8.98 17.12 -7.56
C ASN A 16 7.99 16.26 -6.77
N ILE A 17 7.33 16.84 -5.75
CA ILE A 17 6.34 16.12 -4.93
C ILE A 17 5.12 15.74 -5.77
N CYS A 18 4.59 16.67 -6.58
CA CYS A 18 3.48 16.38 -7.50
C CYS A 18 3.87 15.35 -8.56
N THR A 19 5.10 15.39 -9.06
CA THR A 19 5.61 14.40 -10.01
C THR A 19 5.71 13.01 -9.36
N LEU A 20 6.16 12.95 -8.10
CA LEU A 20 6.21 11.71 -7.33
C LEU A 20 4.80 11.15 -7.09
N ALA A 21 3.86 11.99 -6.64
CA ALA A 21 2.47 11.62 -6.44
C ALA A 21 1.86 11.03 -7.71
N LYS A 22 2.03 11.72 -8.84
CA LYS A 22 1.51 11.28 -10.14
C LYS A 22 2.16 9.98 -10.65
N LYS A 23 3.44 9.77 -10.36
CA LYS A 23 4.20 8.61 -10.87
C LYS A 23 3.99 7.35 -10.03
N PHE A 24 3.97 7.48 -8.71
CA PHE A 24 3.97 6.34 -7.79
C PHE A 24 2.61 6.06 -7.16
N TYR A 25 1.69 7.04 -7.17
CA TYR A 25 0.40 6.95 -6.52
C TYR A 25 -0.73 7.36 -7.49
N SER A 26 -0.63 6.95 -8.75
CA SER A 26 -1.62 7.27 -9.80
C SER A 26 -3.02 6.71 -9.50
N GLU A 27 -3.10 5.65 -8.70
CA GLU A 27 -4.37 5.07 -8.24
C GLU A 27 -4.99 5.86 -7.08
N ASP A 28 -4.17 6.55 -6.29
CA ASP A 28 -4.62 7.31 -5.12
C ASP A 28 -4.88 8.79 -5.42
N PHE A 29 -4.30 9.34 -6.50
CA PHE A 29 -4.44 10.74 -6.89
C PHE A 29 -4.93 10.86 -8.34
N SER A 30 -6.13 11.40 -8.52
CA SER A 30 -6.61 11.79 -9.83
C SER A 30 -5.83 13.00 -10.38
N LYS A 31 -6.04 13.33 -11.67
CA LYS A 31 -5.45 14.54 -12.26
C LYS A 31 -5.88 15.81 -11.51
N ASN A 32 -7.14 15.87 -11.08
CA ASN A 32 -7.67 17.02 -10.33
C ASN A 32 -7.06 17.08 -8.93
N ASP A 33 -6.92 15.93 -8.26
CA ASP A 33 -6.29 15.85 -6.94
C ASP A 33 -4.82 16.28 -7.00
N THR A 34 -4.13 16.00 -8.11
CA THR A 34 -2.72 16.40 -8.28
C THR A 34 -2.57 17.92 -8.37
N GLU A 35 -3.49 18.60 -9.06
CA GLU A 35 -3.50 20.07 -9.15
C GLU A 35 -3.95 20.71 -7.83
N ASP A 36 -4.91 20.10 -7.15
CA ASP A 36 -5.34 20.53 -5.81
C ASP A 36 -4.22 20.32 -4.77
N LEU A 37 -3.46 19.24 -4.88
CA LEU A 37 -2.28 18.97 -4.06
C LEU A 37 -1.20 20.04 -4.32
N ARG A 38 -0.95 20.41 -5.58
CA ARG A 38 -0.02 21.51 -5.91
C ARG A 38 -0.43 22.82 -5.23
N ARG A 39 -1.73 23.14 -5.27
CA ARG A 39 -2.26 24.34 -4.59
C ARG A 39 -2.06 24.24 -3.08
N GLN A 40 -2.43 23.12 -2.46
CA GLN A 40 -2.25 22.90 -1.02
C GLN A 40 -0.78 23.00 -0.62
N LEU A 41 0.14 22.37 -1.35
CA LEU A 41 1.59 22.40 -1.09
C LEU A 41 2.17 23.82 -1.20
N SER A 42 1.64 24.62 -2.13
CA SER A 42 2.04 26.02 -2.29
C SER A 42 1.67 26.84 -1.06
N HIS A 43 0.44 26.70 -0.55
CA HIS A 43 0.00 27.38 0.68
C HIS A 43 0.74 26.85 1.93
N TYR A 44 0.89 25.54 2.01
CA TYR A 44 1.59 24.87 3.10
C TYR A 44 3.02 25.37 3.26
N ARG A 45 3.75 25.61 2.16
CA ARG A 45 5.11 26.20 2.20
C ARG A 45 5.14 27.54 2.94
N PHE A 46 4.14 28.40 2.72
CA PHE A 46 4.08 29.69 3.39
C PHE A 46 3.66 29.55 4.85
N ASP A 47 2.66 28.71 5.12
CA ASP A 47 2.14 28.49 6.47
C ASP A 47 3.19 27.87 7.41
N VAL A 48 3.96 26.90 6.93
CA VAL A 48 5.03 26.25 7.71
C VAL A 48 6.13 27.22 8.12
N LEU A 49 6.43 28.22 7.30
CA LEU A 49 7.42 29.25 7.62
C LEU A 49 6.86 30.30 8.57
N ALA A 50 5.57 30.60 8.48
CA ALA A 50 4.91 31.62 9.28
C ALA A 50 4.44 31.14 10.67
N CYS A 51 4.13 29.85 10.81
CA CYS A 51 3.58 29.27 12.04
C CYS A 51 4.68 28.64 12.91
N PRO A 52 4.87 29.09 14.16
CA PRO A 52 5.88 28.54 15.07
C PRO A 52 5.63 27.07 15.43
N GLU A 53 4.40 26.56 15.31
CA GLU A 53 4.05 25.17 15.58
C GLU A 53 4.71 24.17 14.61
N PHE A 54 5.05 24.62 13.40
CA PHE A 54 5.78 23.84 12.41
C PHE A 54 7.30 24.08 12.47
N GLN A 55 7.74 25.04 13.29
CA GLN A 55 9.15 25.29 13.54
C GLN A 55 9.65 24.26 14.58
N ASN A 56 10.68 23.49 14.21
CA ASN A 56 11.33 22.44 15.01
C ASN A 56 10.75 21.02 14.93
N LEU A 57 9.99 20.67 13.89
CA LEU A 57 9.63 19.28 13.63
C LEU A 57 10.86 18.46 13.20
N ALA A 58 11.17 17.39 13.93
CA ALA A 58 12.31 16.50 13.69
C ALA A 58 11.97 15.30 12.80
N SER A 59 10.68 15.00 12.58
CA SER A 59 10.25 13.85 11.79
C SER A 59 8.95 14.07 11.00
N LEU A 60 8.71 13.22 10.00
CA LEU A 60 7.42 13.16 9.28
C LEU A 60 6.27 12.71 10.18
N SER A 61 6.54 11.90 11.20
CA SER A 61 5.53 11.46 12.17
C SER A 61 5.05 12.63 13.02
N GLU A 62 5.98 13.47 13.50
CA GLU A 62 5.65 14.69 14.24
C GLU A 62 4.89 15.68 13.36
N LEU A 63 5.23 15.78 12.07
CA LEU A 63 4.46 16.59 11.13
C LEU A 63 3.01 16.10 11.00
N CYS A 64 2.81 14.79 10.86
CA CYS A 64 1.49 14.19 10.77
C CYS A 64 0.65 14.46 12.04
N GLN A 65 1.29 14.31 13.20
CA GLN A 65 0.67 14.60 14.49
C GLN A 65 0.28 16.08 14.61
N CYS A 66 1.20 16.99 14.24
CA CYS A 66 0.98 18.43 14.26
C CYS A 66 -0.19 18.85 13.32
N LEU A 67 -0.26 18.29 12.11
CA LEU A 67 -1.37 18.54 11.18
C LEU A 67 -2.73 18.09 11.75
N THR A 68 -2.73 16.98 12.49
CA THR A 68 -3.91 16.42 13.14
C THR A 68 -4.33 17.26 14.36
N GLU A 69 -3.37 17.68 15.18
CA GLU A 69 -3.59 18.45 16.41
C GLU A 69 -4.11 19.87 16.13
N ILE A 70 -3.60 20.53 15.08
CA ILE A 70 -4.02 21.89 14.71
C ILE A 70 -5.38 21.89 13.97
N LYS A 71 -6.01 20.71 13.76
CA LYS A 71 -7.21 20.52 12.92
C LYS A 71 -7.06 21.09 11.50
N ARG A 72 -5.83 21.36 11.07
CA ARG A 72 -5.52 21.81 9.71
C ARG A 72 -5.52 20.67 8.70
N SER A 73 -5.68 19.42 9.15
CA SER A 73 -5.97 18.26 8.31
C SER A 73 -7.20 18.47 7.41
N GLU A 74 -8.20 19.26 7.83
CA GLU A 74 -9.36 19.61 6.99
C GLU A 74 -9.00 20.55 5.83
N HIS A 75 -7.98 21.39 5.98
CA HIS A 75 -7.49 22.29 4.93
C HIS A 75 -6.45 21.64 4.02
N TYR A 76 -5.66 20.71 4.57
CA TYR A 76 -4.53 20.07 3.91
C TYR A 76 -4.73 18.55 3.75
N THR A 77 -5.94 18.15 3.36
CA THR A 77 -6.36 16.74 3.22
C THR A 77 -5.47 15.93 2.29
N LEU A 78 -4.98 16.52 1.19
CA LEU A 78 -4.17 15.81 0.20
C LEU A 78 -2.72 15.66 0.64
N ILE A 79 -2.20 16.64 1.39
CA ILE A 79 -0.88 16.55 2.01
C ILE A 79 -0.90 15.49 3.11
N ASP A 80 -1.93 15.49 3.95
CA ASP A 80 -2.11 14.48 5.00
C ASP A 80 -2.20 13.06 4.40
N LYS A 81 -3.01 12.88 3.35
CA LYS A 81 -3.09 11.61 2.60
C LYS A 81 -1.72 11.18 2.07
N LEU A 82 -0.96 12.10 1.49
CA LEU A 82 0.37 11.80 0.94
C LEU A 82 1.36 11.39 2.04
N ILE A 83 1.35 12.08 3.18
CA ILE A 83 2.20 11.73 4.33
C ILE A 83 1.84 10.34 4.86
N HIS A 84 0.55 10.03 5.01
CA HIS A 84 0.09 8.69 5.41
C HIS A 84 0.53 7.59 4.43
N LEU A 85 0.43 7.81 3.12
CA LEU A 85 0.93 6.87 2.12
C LEU A 85 2.44 6.65 2.23
N VAL A 86 3.19 7.74 2.42
CA VAL A 86 4.65 7.67 2.57
C VAL A 86 5.06 6.94 3.86
N LEU A 87 4.33 7.14 4.97
CA LEU A 87 4.61 6.49 6.25
C LEU A 87 4.21 5.01 6.28
N THR A 88 3.17 4.61 5.54
CA THR A 88 2.73 3.20 5.46
C THR A 88 3.60 2.37 4.51
N LEU A 89 4.21 2.97 3.49
CA LEU A 89 5.06 2.27 2.52
C LEU A 89 6.20 1.43 3.14
N PRO A 90 7.03 1.93 4.07
CA PRO A 90 8.08 1.14 4.70
C PRO A 90 7.54 -0.09 5.42
N VAL A 91 6.40 0.06 6.09
CA VAL A 91 5.75 -1.02 6.85
C VAL A 91 5.22 -2.09 5.90
N SER A 92 4.56 -1.68 4.82
CA SER A 92 4.07 -2.59 3.77
C SER A 92 5.23 -3.30 3.08
N THR A 93 6.28 -2.58 2.69
CA THR A 93 7.46 -3.14 2.00
C THR A 93 8.16 -4.18 2.89
N ALA A 94 8.45 -3.84 4.15
CA ALA A 94 9.08 -4.77 5.08
C ALA A 94 8.22 -6.01 5.37
N THR A 95 6.89 -5.88 5.33
CA THR A 95 5.97 -7.01 5.51
C THR A 95 5.94 -7.91 4.28
N ILE A 96 5.90 -7.33 3.08
CA ILE A 96 5.99 -8.06 1.80
C ILE A 96 7.34 -8.79 1.69
N GLU A 97 8.45 -8.14 2.03
CA GLU A 97 9.78 -8.75 2.02
C GLU A 97 9.89 -9.93 3.00
N ARG A 98 9.38 -9.77 4.22
CA ARG A 98 9.33 -10.85 5.21
C ARG A 98 8.47 -12.03 4.73
N ALA A 99 7.29 -11.75 4.18
CA ALA A 99 6.41 -12.78 3.62
C ALA A 99 7.07 -13.50 2.44
N SER A 100 7.73 -12.76 1.54
CA SER A 100 8.50 -13.32 0.42
C SER A 100 9.68 -14.17 0.90
N SER A 101 10.35 -13.79 1.99
CA SER A 101 11.43 -14.59 2.58
C SER A 101 10.91 -15.89 3.19
N ALA A 102 9.80 -15.81 3.94
CA ALA A 102 9.14 -17.00 4.49
C ALA A 102 8.65 -17.94 3.36
N MET A 103 8.06 -17.38 2.30
CA MET A 103 7.69 -18.11 1.10
C MET A 103 8.87 -18.84 0.47
N LYS A 104 10.02 -18.17 0.38
CA LYS A 104 11.24 -18.76 -0.17
C LYS A 104 11.73 -19.96 0.65
N LEU A 105 11.53 -19.94 1.97
CA LEU A 105 11.80 -21.10 2.84
C LEU A 105 10.84 -22.26 2.55
N VAL A 106 9.54 -22.00 2.41
CA VAL A 106 8.51 -23.00 2.07
C VAL A 106 8.74 -23.60 0.66
N LYS A 107 9.20 -22.78 -0.28
CA LYS A 107 9.54 -23.17 -1.66
C LYS A 107 10.92 -23.84 -1.82
N THR A 108 11.67 -24.09 -0.74
CA THR A 108 13.04 -24.60 -0.87
C THR A 108 13.10 -25.88 -1.72
N PRO A 109 13.93 -25.90 -2.78
CA PRO A 109 13.87 -26.91 -3.84
C PRO A 109 14.24 -28.32 -3.37
N LEU A 110 14.92 -28.44 -2.22
CA LEU A 110 15.29 -29.71 -1.61
C LEU A 110 14.11 -30.42 -0.92
N ARG A 111 13.00 -29.74 -0.63
CA ARG A 111 11.88 -30.32 0.14
C ARG A 111 10.49 -30.14 -0.47
N ASN A 112 10.31 -29.33 -1.50
CA ASN A 112 8.97 -29.08 -2.03
C ASN A 112 8.79 -29.54 -3.49
N LYS A 113 7.89 -30.51 -3.72
CA LYS A 113 7.42 -30.93 -5.06
C LYS A 113 6.27 -30.07 -5.59
N MET A 114 5.75 -29.18 -4.75
CA MET A 114 4.59 -28.33 -5.03
C MET A 114 4.99 -27.23 -6.01
N LYS A 115 4.32 -27.19 -7.17
CA LYS A 115 4.54 -26.16 -8.20
C LYS A 115 4.04 -24.80 -7.72
N ASP A 116 4.55 -23.74 -8.34
CA ASP A 116 4.20 -22.36 -7.99
C ASP A 116 2.70 -22.08 -8.08
N ASP A 117 2.08 -22.56 -9.16
CA ASP A 117 0.64 -22.43 -9.40
C ASP A 117 -0.17 -23.04 -8.24
N PHE A 118 0.14 -24.29 -7.86
CA PHE A 118 -0.59 -24.98 -6.80
C PHE A 118 -0.39 -24.33 -5.42
N LEU A 119 0.80 -23.80 -5.12
CA LEU A 119 1.00 -23.04 -3.89
C LEU A 119 0.20 -21.74 -3.89
N THR A 120 0.14 -21.07 -5.03
CA THR A 120 -0.66 -19.85 -5.19
C THR A 120 -2.14 -20.16 -4.97
N ASP A 121 -2.66 -21.24 -5.57
CA ASP A 121 -4.04 -21.69 -5.39
C ASP A 121 -4.33 -22.01 -3.91
N CYS A 122 -3.44 -22.72 -3.21
CA CYS A 122 -3.59 -23.00 -1.78
C CYS A 122 -3.58 -21.72 -0.92
N MET A 123 -2.78 -20.71 -1.29
CA MET A 123 -2.76 -19.44 -0.56
C MET A 123 -4.02 -18.63 -0.77
N VAL A 124 -4.60 -18.64 -1.98
CA VAL A 124 -5.88 -18.01 -2.25
C VAL A 124 -6.97 -18.65 -1.40
N ILE A 125 -7.04 -19.99 -1.35
CA ILE A 125 -8.00 -20.72 -0.49
C ILE A 125 -7.81 -20.36 0.99
N TYR A 126 -6.57 -20.20 1.44
CA TYR A 126 -6.28 -19.85 2.84
C TYR A 126 -6.68 -18.40 3.19
N ILE A 127 -6.44 -17.45 2.29
CA ILE A 127 -6.83 -16.04 2.48
C ILE A 127 -8.36 -15.93 2.49
N GLU A 128 -9.02 -16.62 1.56
CA GLU A 128 -10.47 -16.63 1.40
C GLU A 128 -11.15 -17.74 2.21
N ARG A 129 -10.55 -18.18 3.32
CA ARG A 129 -11.03 -19.36 4.07
C ARG A 129 -12.48 -19.20 4.52
N GLU A 130 -12.90 -18.01 4.90
CA GLU A 130 -14.29 -17.75 5.30
C GLU A 130 -15.29 -18.04 4.17
N ILE A 131 -14.91 -17.75 2.92
CA ILE A 131 -15.72 -18.06 1.73
C ILE A 131 -15.61 -19.55 1.38
N ALA A 132 -14.41 -20.11 1.48
CA ALA A 132 -14.16 -21.53 1.23
C ALA A 132 -14.95 -22.42 2.22
N ASP A 133 -15.06 -22.02 3.49
CA ASP A 133 -15.79 -22.76 4.53
C ASP A 133 -17.32 -22.76 4.29
N ILE A 134 -17.85 -21.76 3.59
CA ILE A 134 -19.28 -21.70 3.19
C ILE A 134 -19.55 -22.61 1.98
N THR A 135 -18.52 -22.88 1.18
CA THR A 135 -18.68 -23.63 -0.06
C THR A 135 -18.70 -25.13 0.24
N ASP A 136 -19.75 -25.81 -0.20
CA ASP A 136 -19.88 -27.24 -0.01
C ASP A 136 -18.88 -28.01 -0.88
N LEU A 137 -18.05 -28.83 -0.24
CA LEU A 137 -17.01 -29.60 -0.91
C LEU A 137 -17.63 -30.62 -1.88
N ASP A 138 -18.75 -31.23 -1.50
CA ASP A 138 -19.43 -32.24 -2.31
C ASP A 138 -19.99 -31.61 -3.61
N SER A 139 -20.58 -30.41 -3.53
CA SER A 139 -20.98 -29.63 -4.70
C SER A 139 -19.82 -29.31 -5.65
N ILE A 140 -18.62 -29.00 -5.13
CA ILE A 140 -17.43 -28.74 -5.97
C ILE A 140 -17.00 -30.01 -6.70
N ILE A 141 -17.00 -31.16 -6.00
CA ILE A 141 -16.63 -32.47 -6.57
C ILE A 141 -17.60 -32.84 -7.69
N ASP A 142 -18.91 -32.70 -7.45
CA ASP A 142 -19.95 -32.99 -8.43
C ASP A 142 -19.83 -32.08 -9.66
N GLU A 143 -19.62 -30.77 -9.46
CA GLU A 143 -19.40 -29.84 -10.57
C GLU A 143 -18.14 -30.22 -11.38
N PHE A 144 -17.05 -30.53 -10.70
CA PHE A 144 -15.79 -30.90 -11.35
C PHE A 144 -15.91 -32.20 -12.16
N ASP A 145 -16.63 -33.20 -11.64
CA ASP A 145 -16.91 -34.45 -12.35
C ASP A 145 -17.83 -34.23 -13.56
N ASN A 146 -18.74 -33.26 -13.49
CA ASN A 146 -19.62 -32.88 -14.59
C ASN A 146 -18.91 -32.07 -15.70
N VAL A 147 -17.84 -31.33 -15.38
CA VAL A 147 -17.15 -30.42 -16.32
C VAL A 147 -16.33 -31.15 -17.39
N LYS A 148 -15.94 -32.43 -17.19
CA LYS A 148 -15.37 -33.28 -18.26
C LYS A 148 -15.67 -34.77 -18.04
N PRO A 149 -16.21 -35.52 -19.02
CA PRO A 149 -16.15 -36.97 -18.98
C PRO A 149 -14.69 -37.40 -19.12
N ARG A 150 -14.02 -37.74 -18.00
CA ARG A 150 -12.71 -38.39 -18.02
C ARG A 150 -12.86 -39.72 -18.75
N LYS A 151 -12.52 -39.76 -20.04
CA LYS A 151 -12.39 -41.00 -20.81
C LYS A 151 -11.14 -41.76 -20.36
N THR A 152 -11.16 -42.31 -19.16
CA THR A 152 -10.23 -43.37 -18.77
C THR A 152 -11.06 -44.54 -18.28
N LYS A 153 -11.29 -45.49 -19.19
CA LYS A 153 -11.80 -46.81 -18.82
C LYS A 153 -10.71 -47.51 -18.02
N PHE A 154 -10.95 -47.70 -16.73
CA PHE A 154 -10.19 -48.68 -15.97
C PHE A 154 -10.46 -50.06 -16.58
N LYS A 155 -9.38 -50.77 -16.93
CA LYS A 155 -9.40 -52.13 -17.46
C LYS A 155 -8.81 -53.06 -16.42
#